data_AF-A0AAZ3SWQ9-F1
#
_entry.id   AF-A0AAZ3SWQ9-F1
#
_cell.length_a   1.000
_cell.length_b   1.000
_cell.length_c   1.000
_cell.angle_alpha   90.00
_cell.angle_beta   90.00
_cell.angle_gamma   90.00
#
_symmetry.space_group_name_H-M   'P 1'
#
loop_
_entity.id
_entity.type
_entity.pdbx_description
1 polymer ?
#
loop_
_entity_poly.entity_id
_entity_poly.type
_entity_poly.pdbx_seq_one_letter_code
_entity_poly.pdbx_strand_id
1 'polypeptide(L)'
;MFQNALRRLCNETLRFQTSVKYVHFLRGVRPLPVSARHLTDVKDALPFDISLLEFLVCPLSKKQLRYEEKTNELINEELGIAYPIIDGIPNMIPTDARLIQNDPETPVEPA
;
A
#
# COMPACT_ATOMS: atom_id res chain seq x y z
N MET A 1 -9.35 -11.90 -51.76
CA MET A 1 -8.50 -11.01 -52.59
C MET A 1 -8.70 -9.52 -52.23
N PHE A 2 -8.62 -9.14 -50.95
CA PHE A 2 -8.78 -7.74 -50.51
C PHE A 2 -8.10 -7.45 -49.16
N GLN A 3 -6.93 -8.04 -48.89
CA GLN A 3 -6.18 -7.75 -47.64
C GLN A 3 -4.66 -7.56 -47.81
N ASN A 4 -4.14 -7.60 -49.04
CA ASN A 4 -2.69 -7.47 -49.27
C ASN A 4 -2.27 -6.15 -49.96
N ALA A 5 -3.13 -5.13 -49.98
CA ALA A 5 -2.85 -3.84 -50.62
C ALA A 5 -2.54 -2.69 -49.63
N LEU A 6 -2.72 -2.87 -48.31
CA LEU A 6 -2.54 -1.78 -47.34
C LEU A 6 -1.24 -1.80 -46.52
N ARG A 7 -0.30 -2.71 -46.80
CA ARG A 7 0.99 -2.82 -46.07
C ARG A 7 2.20 -2.26 -46.83
N ARG A 8 2.00 -1.55 -47.95
CA ARG A 8 3.08 -1.03 -48.81
C ARG A 8 3.19 0.50 -48.90
N LEU A 9 2.52 1.25 -48.02
CA LEU A 9 2.60 2.72 -48.00
C LEU A 9 3.09 3.35 -46.69
N CYS A 10 3.41 2.57 -45.65
CA CYS A 10 3.90 3.13 -44.37
C CYS A 10 5.36 2.82 -44.05
N ASN A 11 6.17 2.44 -45.04
CA ASN A 11 7.63 2.35 -44.87
C ASN A 11 8.31 2.95 -46.09
N GLU A 12 8.32 4.28 -46.15
CA GLU A 12 9.49 5.08 -46.51
C GLU A 12 9.10 6.57 -46.46
N THR A 13 10.08 7.41 -46.20
CA THR A 13 9.98 8.88 -46.13
C THR A 13 9.16 9.45 -44.97
N LEU A 14 9.77 9.55 -43.78
CA LEU A 14 10.43 10.82 -43.44
C LEU A 14 11.42 10.63 -42.29
N ARG A 15 12.67 10.90 -42.63
CA ARG A 15 13.82 10.93 -41.73
C ARG A 15 13.53 11.83 -40.53
N PHE A 16 13.74 11.25 -39.35
CA PHE A 16 14.38 11.86 -38.18
C PHE A 16 14.96 13.26 -38.45
N GLN A 17 14.19 14.32 -38.23
CA GLN A 17 14.70 15.67 -37.94
C GLN A 17 13.61 16.65 -37.50
N THR A 18 12.94 16.40 -36.38
CA THR A 18 12.36 17.49 -35.59
C THR A 18 13.39 17.92 -34.54
N SER A 19 14.44 18.59 -35.05
CA SER A 19 15.43 19.28 -34.25
C SER A 19 14.71 20.35 -33.43
N VAL A 20 14.43 20.05 -32.15
CA VAL A 20 13.98 21.01 -31.15
C VAL A 20 15.03 22.12 -31.08
N LYS A 21 14.76 23.28 -31.68
CA LYS A 21 15.63 24.47 -31.72
C LYS A 21 15.74 25.18 -30.35
N TYR A 22 15.68 24.43 -29.25
CA TYR A 22 15.65 24.98 -27.89
C TYR A 22 16.97 24.78 -27.12
N VAL A 23 17.97 24.13 -27.71
CA VAL A 23 19.16 23.69 -26.97
C VAL A 23 20.34 24.67 -27.02
N HIS A 24 20.15 25.90 -27.50
CA HIS A 24 21.22 26.91 -27.52
C HIS A 24 21.12 27.99 -26.43
N PHE A 25 20.15 27.89 -25.51
CA PHE A 25 19.95 28.91 -24.46
C PHE A 25 20.27 28.45 -23.02
N LEU A 26 20.59 27.18 -22.76
CA LEU A 26 20.94 26.69 -21.41
C LEU A 26 22.28 25.96 -21.39
N ARG A 27 23.35 26.66 -21.81
CA ARG A 27 24.75 26.20 -21.70
C ARG A 27 25.33 26.37 -20.27
N GLY A 28 24.51 26.16 -19.24
CA GLY A 28 24.88 26.43 -17.84
C GLY A 28 24.54 25.35 -16.83
N VAL A 29 23.78 24.32 -17.19
CA VAL A 29 23.37 23.29 -16.21
C VAL A 29 24.03 21.97 -16.57
N ARG A 30 25.05 21.58 -15.79
CA ARG A 30 25.60 20.23 -15.84
C ARG A 30 24.54 19.29 -15.25
N PRO A 31 24.01 18.30 -15.99
CA PRO A 31 23.16 17.30 -15.37
C PRO A 31 24.01 16.52 -14.37
N LEU A 32 23.73 16.70 -13.07
CA LEU A 32 24.30 15.87 -12.03
C LEU A 32 23.80 14.44 -12.24
N PRO A 33 24.66 13.41 -12.12
CA PRO A 33 24.21 12.03 -12.16
C PRO A 33 23.46 11.73 -10.86
N VAL A 34 22.17 12.02 -10.84
CA VAL A 34 21.30 11.58 -9.74
C VAL A 34 21.02 10.10 -10.01
N SER A 35 21.63 9.22 -9.22
CA SER A 35 21.29 7.81 -9.21
C SER A 35 19.82 7.68 -8.82
N ALA A 36 18.96 7.39 -9.79
CA ALA A 36 17.57 7.04 -9.53
C ALA A 36 17.58 5.76 -8.68
N ARG A 37 17.44 5.89 -7.37
CA ARG A 37 17.32 4.74 -6.48
C ARG A 37 16.05 3.99 -6.88
N HIS A 38 16.21 2.69 -7.12
CA HIS A 38 15.12 1.78 -7.46
C HIS A 38 14.21 1.66 -6.21
N LEU A 39 12.98 2.19 -6.30
CA LEU A 39 12.03 2.28 -5.18
C LEU A 39 11.36 0.95 -4.78
N THR A 40 11.89 -0.18 -5.22
CA THR A 40 11.21 -1.49 -5.13
C THR A 40 11.80 -2.44 -4.09
N ASP A 41 12.79 -2.02 -3.29
CA ASP A 41 13.53 -2.90 -2.39
C ASP A 41 13.31 -2.64 -0.90
N VAL A 42 12.06 -2.38 -0.49
CA VAL A 42 11.72 -2.37 0.95
C VAL A 42 10.67 -3.42 1.19
N LYS A 43 11.11 -4.67 1.30
CA LYS A 43 10.30 -5.77 1.85
C LYS A 43 10.88 -6.23 3.18
N ASP A 44 11.10 -5.26 4.06
CA ASP A 44 11.39 -5.55 5.46
C ASP A 44 10.05 -5.61 6.18
N ALA A 45 9.43 -6.80 6.21
CA ALA A 45 8.23 -7.03 7.02
C ALA A 45 8.65 -6.96 8.49
N LEU A 46 8.52 -5.78 9.08
CA LEU A 46 8.86 -5.54 10.48
C LEU A 46 7.76 -6.12 11.37
N PRO A 47 8.12 -6.72 12.53
CA PRO A 47 7.12 -7.10 13.52
C PRO A 47 6.40 -5.86 14.05
N PHE A 48 5.12 -6.00 14.40
CA PHE A 48 4.35 -4.93 15.01
C PHE A 48 4.90 -4.56 16.39
N ASP A 49 5.06 -3.26 16.65
CA ASP A 49 5.52 -2.76 17.95
C ASP A 49 4.34 -2.55 18.89
N ILE A 50 4.28 -3.38 19.93
CA ILE A 50 3.24 -3.36 20.97
C ILE A 50 3.23 -2.03 21.73
N SER A 51 4.37 -1.33 21.81
CA SER A 51 4.46 -0.02 22.47
C SER A 51 3.57 1.03 21.81
N LEU A 52 3.19 0.84 20.53
CA LEU A 52 2.27 1.72 19.83
C LEU A 52 0.82 1.60 20.32
N LEU A 53 0.48 0.50 21.01
CA LEU A 53 -0.89 0.25 21.47
C LEU A 53 -1.38 1.32 22.45
N GLU A 54 -0.48 1.97 23.18
CA GLU A 54 -0.80 3.10 24.07
C GLU A 54 -1.37 4.31 23.32
N PHE A 55 -0.97 4.49 22.05
CA PHE A 55 -1.40 5.62 21.22
C PHE A 55 -2.49 5.23 20.21
N LEU A 56 -2.71 3.94 19.99
CA LEU A 56 -3.65 3.44 18.99
C LEU A 56 -5.06 3.27 19.56
N VAL A 57 -6.05 3.71 18.79
CA VAL A 57 -7.47 3.58 19.10
C VAL A 57 -8.26 3.09 17.90
N CYS A 58 -9.40 2.43 18.15
CA CYS A 58 -10.31 1.99 17.11
C CYS A 58 -10.83 3.19 16.28
N PRO A 59 -10.82 3.13 14.93
CA PRO A 59 -11.29 4.23 14.09
C PRO A 59 -12.79 4.51 14.25
N LEU A 60 -13.57 3.51 14.65
CA LEU A 60 -15.02 3.59 14.84
C LEU A 60 -15.40 4.02 16.27
N SER A 61 -14.96 3.27 17.29
CA SER A 61 -15.39 3.50 18.68
C SER A 61 -14.48 4.46 19.46
N LYS A 62 -13.30 4.78 18.93
CA LYS A 62 -12.26 5.58 19.63
C LYS A 62 -11.77 4.97 20.95
N LYS A 63 -12.06 3.69 21.19
CA LYS A 63 -11.59 2.95 22.36
C LYS A 63 -10.24 2.28 22.10
N GLN A 64 -9.60 1.87 23.19
CA GLN A 64 -8.38 1.09 23.16
C GLN A 64 -8.58 -0.23 22.39
N LEU A 65 -7.49 -0.72 21.82
CA LEU A 65 -7.42 -1.98 21.09
C LEU A 65 -6.60 -2.98 21.91
N ARG A 66 -6.90 -4.26 21.73
CA ARG A 66 -6.08 -5.36 22.26
C ARG A 66 -5.33 -6.01 21.11
N TYR A 67 -4.02 -6.17 21.25
CA TYR A 67 -3.24 -6.92 20.27
C TYR A 67 -3.34 -8.42 20.53
N GLU A 68 -3.56 -9.21 19.48
CA GLU A 68 -3.56 -10.67 19.50
C GLU A 68 -2.39 -11.21 18.68
N GLU A 69 -1.37 -11.72 19.36
CA GLU A 69 -0.15 -12.24 18.74
C GLU A 69 -0.41 -13.47 17.85
N LYS A 70 -1.40 -14.30 18.19
CA LYS A 70 -1.70 -15.53 17.47
C LYS A 70 -2.22 -15.28 16.06
N THR A 71 -3.06 -14.26 15.90
CA THR A 71 -3.66 -13.91 14.61
C THR A 71 -3.03 -12.67 13.97
N ASN A 72 -2.15 -11.98 14.70
CA ASN A 72 -1.54 -10.71 14.30
C ASN A 72 -2.62 -9.65 13.95
N GLU A 73 -3.57 -9.48 14.87
CA GLU A 73 -4.74 -8.60 14.71
C GLU A 73 -4.87 -7.64 15.90
N LEU A 74 -5.49 -6.48 15.66
CA LEU A 74 -5.92 -5.53 16.68
C LEU A 74 -7.42 -5.69 16.91
N ILE A 75 -7.77 -6.20 18.08
CA ILE A 75 -9.13 -6.53 18.50
C ILE A 75 -9.78 -5.34 19.20
N ASN A 76 -11.01 -5.02 18.80
CA ASN A 76 -11.92 -4.21 19.58
C ASN A 76 -13.01 -5.10 20.19
N GLU A 77 -12.96 -5.30 21.51
CA GLU A 77 -13.89 -6.18 22.22
C GLU A 77 -15.33 -5.65 22.25
N GLU A 78 -15.51 -4.33 22.34
CA GLU A 78 -16.84 -3.70 22.39
C GLU A 78 -17.65 -3.93 21.11
N LEU A 79 -16.99 -3.80 19.94
CA LEU A 79 -17.63 -4.00 18.64
C LEU A 79 -17.52 -5.44 18.14
N GLY A 80 -16.69 -6.28 18.77
CA GLY A 80 -16.41 -7.64 18.30
C GLY A 80 -15.79 -7.65 16.90
N ILE A 81 -14.84 -6.73 16.63
CA ILE A 81 -14.15 -6.63 15.34
C ILE A 81 -12.63 -6.67 15.51
N ALA A 82 -11.94 -7.21 14.50
CA ALA A 82 -10.49 -7.35 14.46
C ALA A 82 -9.93 -6.69 13.18
N TYR A 83 -8.91 -5.85 13.35
CA TYR A 83 -8.15 -5.24 12.26
C TYR A 83 -6.86 -6.03 12.00
N PRO A 84 -6.61 -6.52 10.78
CA PRO A 84 -5.39 -7.28 10.49
C PRO A 84 -4.16 -6.37 10.42
N ILE A 85 -3.01 -6.91 10.82
CA ILE A 85 -1.71 -6.25 10.66
C ILE A 85 -0.97 -6.91 9.49
N ILE A 86 -0.61 -6.11 8.49
CA ILE A 86 0.03 -6.57 7.25
C ILE A 86 1.39 -5.88 7.14
N ASP A 87 2.46 -6.67 7.07
CA ASP A 87 3.86 -6.16 7.02
C ASP A 87 4.21 -5.21 8.18
N GLY A 88 3.67 -5.47 9.37
CA GLY A 88 3.84 -4.63 10.57
C GLY A 88 2.98 -3.37 10.59
N ILE A 89 2.17 -3.14 9.55
CA ILE A 89 1.30 -1.98 9.41
C ILE A 89 -0.15 -2.37 9.72
N PRO A 90 -0.80 -1.78 10.72
CA PRO A 90 -2.21 -2.01 11.00
C PRO A 90 -3.11 -1.55 9.85
N ASN A 91 -3.92 -2.45 9.29
CA ASN A 91 -4.97 -2.10 8.34
C ASN A 91 -6.23 -1.66 9.09
N MET A 92 -6.33 -0.36 9.36
CA MET A 92 -7.41 0.27 10.12
C MET A 92 -8.59 0.73 9.25
N ILE A 93 -8.84 0.05 8.12
CA ILE A 93 -9.99 0.34 7.25
C ILE A 93 -11.23 -0.36 7.82
N PRO A 94 -12.33 0.35 8.13
CA PRO A 94 -13.52 -0.24 8.72
C PRO A 94 -14.16 -1.39 7.91
N THR A 95 -14.03 -1.34 6.59
CA THR A 95 -14.57 -2.36 5.67
C THR A 95 -13.73 -3.65 5.66
N ASP A 96 -12.44 -3.55 6.00
CA ASP A 96 -11.52 -4.69 6.06
C ASP A 96 -11.51 -5.35 7.45
N ALA A 97 -12.17 -4.73 8.43
CA ALA A 97 -12.30 -5.29 9.76
C ALA A 97 -13.07 -6.62 9.72
N ARG A 98 -12.49 -7.64 10.33
CA ARG A 98 -13.12 -8.97 10.44
C ARG A 98 -14.00 -9.02 11.67
N LEU A 99 -15.19 -9.61 11.53
CA LEU A 99 -16.03 -9.92 12.68
C LEU A 99 -15.41 -11.07 13.48
N ILE A 100 -15.30 -10.87 14.78
CA ILE A 100 -14.92 -11.91 15.72
C ILE A 100 -16.22 -12.46 16.29
N GLN A 101 -16.45 -13.76 16.17
CA GLN A 101 -17.55 -14.41 16.87
C GLN A 101 -17.21 -14.35 18.36
N ASN A 102 -17.82 -13.42 19.07
CA ASN A 102 -17.86 -13.46 20.52
C ASN A 102 -18.84 -14.59 20.87
N ASP A 103 -18.34 -15.83 20.98
CA ASP A 103 -19.04 -16.82 21.80
C ASP A 103 -18.80 -16.39 23.26
N PRO A 104 -19.81 -15.88 23.98
CA PRO A 104 -19.65 -15.61 25.39
C PRO A 104 -19.51 -16.96 26.09
N GLU A 105 -18.29 -17.41 26.32
CA GLU A 105 -18.03 -18.52 27.23
C GLU A 105 -18.35 -18.04 28.65
N THR A 106 -19.63 -18.12 29.03
CA THR A 106 -20.09 -18.16 30.43
C THR A 106 -19.36 -19.28 31.15
N PRO A 107 -18.84 -19.05 32.37
CA PRO A 107 -19.69 -19.20 33.55
C PRO A 107 -19.41 -18.16 34.64
N VAL A 108 -20.42 -17.35 34.98
CA VAL A 108 -20.47 -16.71 36.30
C VAL A 108 -21.46 -17.53 37.12
N GLU A 109 -20.95 -18.53 37.86
CA GLU A 109 -21.61 -19.01 39.08
C GLU A 109 -21.17 -18.09 40.23
N PRO A 110 -22.03 -17.20 40.76
CA PRO A 110 -21.81 -16.61 42.06
C PRO A 110 -22.17 -17.63 43.16
N ALA A 111 -21.26 -17.79 44.12
CA ALA A 111 -21.38 -18.61 45.33
C ALA A 111 -22.52 -18.16 46.26
#